data_AF-A0A1B3SJA6-F1
#
_entry.id   AF-A0A1B3SJA6-F1
#
_cell.length_a   1.000
_cell.length_b   1.000
_cell.length_c   1.000
_cell.angle_alpha   90.00
_cell.angle_beta   90.00
_cell.angle_gamma   90.00
#
_symmetry.space_group_name_H-M   'P 1'
#
loop_
_entity.id
_entity.type
_entity.pdbx_description
1 polymer ?
#
loop_
_entity_poly.entity_id
_entity_poly.type
_entity_poly.pdbx_seq_one_letter_code
_entity_poly.pdbx_strand_id
1 'polypeptide(L)'
;MLKTLFKKNIKYIYMILLPIYIALTVILVVLNLFSVIDYSWIVGFIAAAAFGFASFLLLYVSSKKLAQNQNPHLYVFFSILRLGLYMVPLLISIYLPNYVSSFGVLIGFLISLIFPMILKN
;
A
#
# COMPACT_ATOMS: atom_id res chain seq x y z
N MET A 1 -1.26 20.49 15.24
CA MET A 1 -0.35 19.39 15.64
C MET A 1 -0.31 18.22 14.64
N LEU A 2 -1.41 17.86 13.97
CA LEU A 2 -1.43 16.84 12.91
C LEU A 2 -0.55 17.23 11.69
N LYS A 3 -0.57 18.52 11.33
CA LYS A 3 0.25 19.13 10.26
C LYS A 3 1.76 19.10 10.51
N THR A 4 2.22 19.12 11.77
CA THR A 4 3.64 19.37 12.11
C THR A 4 4.49 18.10 12.12
N LEU A 5 3.93 16.95 12.50
CA LEU A 5 4.63 15.66 12.49
C LEU A 5 4.54 14.94 11.14
N PHE A 6 3.40 15.04 10.45
CA PHE A 6 3.35 14.65 9.03
C PHE A 6 4.36 15.47 8.22
N LYS A 7 4.46 16.79 8.39
CA LYS A 7 5.47 17.59 7.65
C LYS A 7 6.91 17.06 7.74
N LYS A 8 7.30 16.44 8.86
CA LYS A 8 8.69 15.98 9.09
C LYS A 8 8.95 14.61 8.45
N ASN A 9 8.07 13.62 8.67
CA ASN A 9 8.27 12.25 8.16
C ASN A 9 7.61 11.99 6.80
N ILE A 10 6.56 12.74 6.43
CA ILE A 10 5.94 12.64 5.09
C ILE A 10 6.93 13.05 4.01
N LYS A 11 7.86 13.97 4.30
CA LYS A 11 8.91 14.38 3.36
C LYS A 11 9.83 13.19 3.04
N TYR A 12 10.19 12.37 4.02
CA TYR A 12 10.99 11.15 3.81
C TYR A 12 10.19 10.03 3.14
N ILE A 13 8.92 9.85 3.53
CA ILE A 13 8.00 8.91 2.87
C ILE A 13 7.89 9.25 1.38
N TYR A 14 7.62 10.50 1.02
CA TYR A 14 7.57 10.93 -0.37
C TYR A 14 8.96 10.88 -1.04
N MET A 15 10.04 11.26 -0.36
CA MET A 15 11.37 11.29 -0.99
C MET A 15 11.93 9.89 -1.30
N ILE A 16 11.54 8.85 -0.55
CA ILE A 16 12.04 7.47 -0.75
C ILE A 16 11.02 6.62 -1.52
N LEU A 17 9.75 6.59 -1.12
CA LEU A 17 8.76 5.70 -1.75
C LEU A 17 8.31 6.22 -3.11
N LEU A 18 8.09 7.52 -3.27
CA LEU A 18 7.60 8.08 -4.53
C LEU A 18 8.52 7.79 -5.72
N PRO A 19 9.86 7.94 -5.65
CA PRO A 19 10.73 7.56 -6.77
C PRO A 19 10.73 6.06 -7.04
N ILE A 20 10.58 5.21 -6.01
CA ILE A 20 10.47 3.76 -6.19
C ILE A 20 9.16 3.41 -6.92
N TYR A 21 8.03 4.00 -6.50
CA TYR A 21 6.75 3.82 -7.16
C TYR A 21 6.79 4.29 -8.62
N ILE A 22 7.40 5.46 -8.89
CA ILE A 22 7.55 5.98 -10.25
C ILE A 22 8.45 5.08 -11.10
N ALA A 23 9.59 4.64 -10.58
CA ALA A 23 10.48 3.75 -11.33
C ALA A 23 9.77 2.45 -11.72
N LEU A 24 9.00 1.86 -10.79
CA LEU A 24 8.26 0.63 -11.06
C LEU A 24 7.08 0.83 -12.00
N THR A 25 6.32 1.93 -11.90
CA THR A 25 5.28 2.22 -12.88
C THR A 25 5.86 2.44 -14.26
N VAL A 26 6.99 3.15 -14.38
CA VAL A 26 7.69 3.33 -15.66
C VAL A 26 8.12 1.99 -16.24
N ILE A 27 8.74 1.11 -15.44
CA ILE A 27 9.14 -0.24 -15.89
C ILE A 27 7.93 -1.04 -16.38
N LEU A 28 6.83 -1.06 -15.61
CA LEU A 28 5.61 -1.79 -15.99
C LEU A 28 4.97 -1.20 -17.25
N VAL A 29 4.95 0.12 -17.41
CA VAL A 29 4.45 0.78 -18.62
C VAL A 29 5.31 0.43 -19.82
N VAL A 30 6.64 0.47 -19.69
CA VAL A 30 7.56 0.09 -20.77
C VAL A 30 7.34 -1.37 -21.17
N LEU A 31 7.29 -2.29 -20.20
CA LEU A 31 7.03 -3.71 -20.47
C LEU A 31 5.68 -3.94 -21.15
N ASN A 32 4.66 -3.17 -20.78
CA ASN A 32 3.35 -3.24 -21.42
C ASN A 32 3.36 -2.70 -22.85
N LEU A 33 4.07 -1.61 -23.13
CA LEU A 33 4.24 -1.06 -24.48
C LEU A 33 4.94 -2.05 -25.42
N PHE A 34 5.92 -2.80 -24.91
CA PHE A 34 6.59 -3.87 -25.65
C PHE A 34 5.78 -5.18 -25.69
N SER A 35 4.54 -5.19 -25.19
CA SER A 35 3.66 -6.37 -25.13
C SER A 35 4.28 -7.57 -24.41
N VAL A 36 5.21 -7.33 -23.48
CA VAL A 36 5.82 -8.36 -22.62
C VAL A 36 4.88 -8.73 -21.48
N ILE A 37 4.07 -7.77 -21.03
CA ILE A 37 3.06 -7.95 -19.98
C ILE A 37 1.74 -7.30 -20.37
N ASP A 38 0.63 -7.85 -19.87
CA ASP A 38 -0.70 -7.28 -20.05
C ASP A 38 -0.96 -6.08 -19.13
N TYR A 39 -1.93 -5.25 -19.52
CA TYR A 39 -2.35 -4.08 -18.73
C TYR A 39 -2.85 -4.48 -17.33
N SER A 40 -3.31 -5.72 -17.15
CA SER A 40 -3.76 -6.30 -15.88
C SER A 40 -2.69 -6.26 -14.79
N TRP A 41 -1.40 -6.21 -15.16
CA TRP A 41 -0.28 -6.04 -14.23
C TRP A 41 -0.24 -4.65 -13.63
N ILE A 42 -0.44 -3.62 -14.45
CA ILE A 42 -0.47 -2.22 -14.02
C ILE A 42 -1.68 -2.01 -13.10
N VAL A 43 -2.84 -2.55 -13.47
CA VAL A 43 -4.07 -2.46 -12.66
C VAL A 43 -3.88 -3.15 -11.31
N GLY A 44 -3.31 -4.36 -11.29
CA GLY A 44 -3.00 -5.08 -10.05
C GLY A 44 -2.03 -4.33 -9.14
N PHE A 45 -0.99 -3.74 -9.72
CA PHE A 45 -0.04 -2.90 -9.01
C PHE A 45 -0.70 -1.68 -8.35
N ILE A 46 -1.48 -0.92 -9.14
CA ILE A 46 -2.15 0.29 -8.65
C ILE A 46 -3.17 -0.05 -7.56
N ALA A 47 -3.95 -1.13 -7.74
CA ALA A 47 -4.89 -1.60 -6.75
C ALA A 47 -4.18 -1.94 -5.43
N ALA A 48 -3.15 -2.80 -5.48
CA ALA A 48 -2.41 -3.19 -4.29
C ALA A 48 -1.75 -1.99 -3.59
N ALA A 49 -1.22 -1.02 -4.36
CA ALA A 49 -0.64 0.20 -3.81
C ALA A 49 -1.70 1.07 -3.08
N ALA A 50 -2.87 1.26 -3.68
CA ALA A 50 -3.95 2.06 -3.10
C ALA A 50 -4.50 1.44 -1.80
N PHE A 51 -4.79 0.13 -1.84
CA PHE A 51 -5.23 -0.61 -0.65
C PHE A 51 -4.14 -0.70 0.42
N GLY A 52 -2.87 -0.84 0.01
CA GLY A 52 -1.71 -0.81 0.88
C GLY A 52 -1.54 0.53 1.61
N PHE A 53 -1.73 1.64 0.90
CA PHE A 53 -1.68 2.98 1.48
C PHE A 53 -2.85 3.24 2.45
N ALA A 54 -4.07 2.84 2.10
CA ALA A 54 -5.23 2.94 3.00
C ALA A 54 -5.02 2.13 4.29
N SER A 55 -4.50 0.90 4.14
CA SER A 55 -4.14 0.01 5.24
C SER A 55 -3.09 0.62 6.17
N PHE A 56 -2.10 1.31 5.60
CA PHE A 56 -1.11 2.05 6.35
C PHE A 56 -1.72 3.24 7.14
N LEU A 57 -2.62 4.02 6.53
CA LEU A 57 -3.29 5.12 7.23
C LEU A 57 -4.08 4.64 8.45
N LEU A 58 -4.77 3.48 8.33
CA LEU A 58 -5.48 2.88 9.45
C LEU A 58 -4.55 2.47 10.59
N LEU A 59 -3.37 1.92 10.29
CA LEU A 59 -2.37 1.56 11.30
C LEU A 59 -1.87 2.78 12.07
N TYR A 60 -1.66 3.90 11.37
CA TYR A 60 -1.27 5.15 12.00
C TYR A 60 -2.36 5.67 12.95
N VAL A 61 -3.62 5.65 12.51
CA VAL A 61 -4.76 6.08 13.34
C VAL A 61 -4.95 5.16 14.54
N SER A 62 -4.82 3.85 14.35
CA SER A 62 -5.03 2.85 15.41
C SER A 62 -3.95 2.94 16.50
N SER A 63 -2.68 3.05 16.13
CA SER A 63 -1.57 3.20 17.08
C SER A 63 -1.70 4.47 17.90
N LYS A 64 -2.09 5.59 17.28
CA LYS A 64 -2.33 6.84 17.99
C LYS A 64 -3.50 6.76 18.96
N LYS A 65 -4.63 6.18 18.54
CA LYS A 65 -5.79 6.01 19.43
C LYS A 65 -5.49 5.07 20.59
N LEU A 66 -4.67 4.05 20.39
CA LEU A 66 -4.20 3.18 21.46
C LEU A 66 -3.36 3.96 22.48
N ALA A 67 -2.43 4.80 22.01
CA ALA A 67 -1.61 5.63 22.90
C ALA A 67 -2.43 6.66 23.71
N GLN A 68 -3.53 7.18 23.14
CA GLN A 68 -4.36 8.20 23.79
C GLN A 68 -5.43 7.63 24.72
N ASN A 69 -6.14 6.59 24.27
CA ASN A 69 -7.33 6.10 24.96
C ASN A 69 -7.11 4.73 25.61
N GLN A 70 -5.93 4.12 25.47
CA GLN A 70 -5.59 2.77 25.94
C GLN A 70 -6.68 1.74 25.63
N ASN A 71 -7.38 1.89 24.50
CA ASN A 71 -8.47 1.00 24.12
C ASN A 71 -7.96 -0.10 23.18
N PRO A 72 -7.69 -1.32 23.70
CA PRO A 72 -7.15 -2.43 22.90
C PRO A 72 -8.15 -2.95 21.88
N HIS A 73 -9.46 -2.90 22.16
CA HIS A 73 -10.49 -3.40 21.24
C HIS A 73 -10.51 -2.62 19.92
N LEU A 74 -10.35 -1.30 20.00
CA LEU A 74 -10.29 -0.46 18.81
C LEU A 74 -9.04 -0.74 17.97
N TYR A 75 -7.91 -1.03 18.63
CA TYR A 75 -6.69 -1.43 17.94
C TYR A 75 -6.85 -2.78 17.22
N VAL A 76 -7.48 -3.76 17.88
CA VAL A 76 -7.81 -5.07 17.29
C VAL A 76 -8.74 -4.90 16.10
N PHE A 77 -9.79 -4.09 16.21
CA PHE A 77 -10.72 -3.80 15.12
C PHE A 77 -9.99 -3.25 13.87
N PHE A 78 -9.13 -2.24 14.05
CA PHE A 78 -8.34 -1.70 12.94
C PHE A 78 -7.34 -2.71 12.37
N SER A 79 -6.82 -3.62 13.19
CA SER A 79 -5.91 -4.69 12.74
C SER A 79 -6.63 -5.71 11.86
N ILE A 80 -7.86 -6.09 12.21
CA ILE A 80 -8.72 -6.96 11.39
C ILE A 80 -9.08 -6.25 10.08
N LEU A 81 -9.49 -4.97 10.15
CA LEU A 81 -9.81 -4.17 8.97
C LEU A 81 -8.62 -4.06 8.01
N ARG A 82 -7.40 -3.94 8.57
CA ARG A 82 -6.15 -3.90 7.82
C ARG A 82 -5.91 -5.19 7.03
N LEU A 83 -6.13 -6.35 7.65
CA LEU A 83 -6.06 -7.65 6.97
C LEU A 83 -7.09 -7.71 5.83
N GLY A 84 -8.32 -7.25 6.08
CA GLY A 84 -9.36 -7.15 5.05
C GLY A 84 -8.90 -6.35 3.83
N LEU A 85 -8.33 -5.16 4.03
CA LEU A 85 -7.84 -4.32 2.93
C LEU A 85 -6.71 -4.97 2.12
N TYR A 86 -5.85 -5.76 2.76
CA TYR A 86 -4.83 -6.53 2.04
C TYR A 86 -5.44 -7.73 1.27
N MET A 87 -6.49 -8.34 1.78
CA MET A 87 -7.14 -9.45 1.08
C MET A 87 -7.89 -9.01 -0.17
N VAL A 88 -8.45 -7.80 -0.22
CA VAL A 88 -9.27 -7.32 -1.35
C VAL A 88 -8.54 -7.41 -2.72
N PRO A 89 -7.39 -6.76 -2.96
CA PRO A 89 -6.72 -6.83 -4.26
C PRO A 89 -6.26 -8.25 -4.61
N LEU A 90 -5.95 -9.08 -3.60
CA LEU A 90 -5.55 -10.48 -3.79
C LEU A 90 -6.72 -11.37 -4.18
N LEU A 91 -7.90 -11.17 -3.59
CA LEU A 91 -9.13 -11.84 -4.01
C LEU A 91 -9.54 -11.40 -5.41
N ILE A 92 -9.47 -10.11 -5.71
CA ILE A 92 -9.78 -9.59 -7.06
C ILE A 92 -8.88 -10.24 -8.11
N SER A 93 -7.59 -10.41 -7.84
CA SER A 93 -6.69 -11.04 -8.81
C SER A 93 -6.94 -12.55 -9.01
N ILE A 94 -7.46 -13.24 -7.99
CA ILE A 94 -7.84 -14.65 -8.08
C ILE A 94 -9.15 -14.81 -8.88
N TYR A 95 -10.15 -13.96 -8.64
CA TYR A 95 -11.46 -14.08 -9.28
C TYR A 95 -11.53 -13.42 -10.67
N LEU A 96 -10.73 -12.39 -10.93
CA LEU A 96 -10.67 -11.66 -12.20
C LEU A 96 -9.24 -11.60 -12.76
N PRO A 97 -8.60 -12.76 -13.05
CA PRO A 97 -7.19 -12.82 -13.44
C PRO A 97 -6.89 -12.10 -14.78
N ASN A 98 -7.89 -12.03 -15.68
CA ASN A 98 -7.76 -11.34 -16.96
C ASN A 98 -7.69 -9.81 -16.80
N TYR A 99 -8.27 -9.26 -15.73
CA TYR A 99 -8.33 -7.81 -15.48
C TYR A 99 -7.29 -7.36 -14.45
N VAL A 100 -6.96 -8.23 -13.49
CA VAL A 100 -6.05 -7.93 -12.38
C VAL A 100 -5.08 -9.09 -12.24
N SER A 101 -3.83 -8.87 -12.62
CA SER A 101 -2.79 -9.89 -12.51
C SER A 101 -2.33 -10.05 -11.06
N SER A 102 -2.27 -11.30 -10.60
CA SER A 102 -1.72 -11.64 -9.28
C SER A 102 -0.27 -11.20 -9.11
N PHE A 103 0.53 -11.19 -10.19
CA PHE A 103 1.90 -10.70 -10.14
C PHE A 103 1.96 -9.19 -9.89
N GLY A 104 1.09 -8.42 -10.56
CA GLY A 104 0.97 -6.97 -10.31
C GLY A 104 0.61 -6.67 -8.86
N VAL A 105 -0.33 -7.43 -8.31
CA VAL A 105 -0.74 -7.32 -6.90
C VAL A 105 0.40 -7.64 -5.93
N LEU A 106 1.15 -8.73 -6.17
CA LEU A 106 2.30 -9.11 -5.34
C LEU A 106 3.40 -8.05 -5.34
N ILE A 107 3.70 -7.45 -6.49
CA ILE A 107 4.68 -6.36 -6.60
C ILE A 107 4.22 -5.16 -5.75
N GLY A 108 2.95 -4.75 -5.86
CA GLY A 108 2.40 -3.66 -5.06
C GLY A 108 2.40 -3.95 -3.54
N PHE A 109 2.20 -5.20 -3.15
CA PHE A 109 2.29 -5.65 -1.75
C PHE A 109 3.69 -5.52 -1.17
N LEU A 110 4.70 -5.97 -1.90
CA LEU A 110 6.10 -5.95 -1.46
C LEU A 110 6.56 -4.53 -1.14
N ILE A 111 6.14 -3.56 -1.94
CA ILE A 111 6.48 -2.14 -1.71
C ILE A 111 5.66 -1.58 -0.54
N SER A 112 4.41 -2.03 -0.41
CA SER A 112 3.55 -1.61 0.69
C SER A 112 4.08 -2.05 2.07
N LEU A 113 4.88 -3.12 2.13
CA LEU A 113 5.58 -3.55 3.33
C LEU A 113 6.74 -2.62 3.74
N ILE A 114 7.21 -1.76 2.85
CA ILE A 114 8.28 -0.80 3.13
C ILE A 114 7.74 0.44 3.85
N PHE A 115 6.43 0.76 3.73
CA PHE A 115 5.79 1.92 4.38
C PHE A 115 6.02 2.01 5.90
N PRO A 116 5.84 0.93 6.70
CA PRO A 116 6.01 0.99 8.16
C PRO A 116 7.48 1.14 8.57
N MET A 117 8.42 0.64 7.75
CA MET A 117 9.86 0.62 8.07
C MET A 117 10.47 2.03 8.01
N ILE A 118 9.98 2.87 7.10
CA ILE A 118 10.44 4.27 6.93
C ILE A 118 10.02 5.17 8.10
N LEU A 119 9.00 4.80 8.86
CA LEU A 119 8.44 5.62 9.94
C LEU A 119 9.05 5.39 11.32
N LYS A 120 9.96 4.42 11.45
CA LYS A 120 10.61 4.10 12.72
C LYS A 120 11.80 5.02 13.06
N ASN A 121 12.16 5.97 12.18
CA ASN A 121 13.16 7.02 12.38
C ASN A 121 12.53 8.42 12.38
#